data_AF-A0AAD5LEP2-F1
#
_entry.id   AF-A0AAD5LEP2-F1
#
_cell.length_a   1.000
_cell.length_b   1.000
_cell.length_c   1.000
_cell.angle_alpha   90.00
_cell.angle_beta   90.00
_cell.angle_gamma   90.00
#
_symmetry.space_group_name_H-M   'P 1'
#
loop_
_entity.id
_entity.type
_entity.pdbx_description
1 polymer ?
#
loop_
_entity_poly.entity_id
_entity_poly.type
_entity_poly.pdbx_seq_one_letter_code
_entity_poly.pdbx_strand_id
1 'polypeptide(L)'
;MQVGDAMLGQFCEAIVFVVDHVMPRVSKYWLHWETESEDLGPIIPQKKTTENINSRLQLVMRSGKVALGYKQTMKALRANKAKMVLIAANTPALVKSEVEYYSMLAKTPVHHFAGSNNDLGTACGKYFRVGVMTVLDAGDSDILRSTSE
;
A
#
# COMPACT_ATOMS: atom_id res chain seq x y z
N MET A 1 45.15 -12.11 18.87
CA MET A 1 43.90 -12.65 18.28
C MET A 1 43.13 -11.48 17.68
N GLN A 2 43.62 -10.93 16.56
CA GLN A 2 43.28 -9.57 16.09
C GLN A 2 43.13 -9.50 14.55
N VAL A 3 42.74 -10.62 13.92
CA VAL A 3 42.59 -10.75 12.46
C VAL A 3 41.14 -11.05 12.06
N GLY A 4 40.33 -11.58 12.98
CA GLY A 4 38.93 -11.96 12.71
C GLY A 4 37.99 -10.77 12.55
N ASP A 5 38.11 -9.76 13.42
CA ASP A 5 37.15 -8.64 13.45
C ASP A 5 37.34 -7.66 12.27
N ALA A 6 38.58 -7.50 11.79
CA ALA A 6 38.87 -6.66 10.62
C ALA A 6 38.38 -7.29 9.30
N MET A 7 38.48 -8.62 9.19
CA MET A 7 38.01 -9.37 8.02
C MET A 7 36.48 -9.38 7.92
N LEU A 8 35.78 -9.46 9.07
CA LEU A 8 34.32 -9.38 9.11
C LEU A 8 33.82 -7.97 8.72
N GLY A 9 34.50 -6.92 9.21
CA GLY A 9 34.17 -5.53 8.88
C GLY A 9 34.31 -5.22 7.39
N GLN A 10 35.38 -5.69 6.76
CA GLN A 10 35.59 -5.50 5.31
C GLN A 10 34.58 -6.27 4.46
N PHE A 11 34.13 -7.45 4.89
CA PHE A 11 33.07 -8.20 4.21
C PHE A 11 31.71 -7.50 4.32
N CYS A 12 31.40 -6.89 5.46
CA CYS A 12 30.14 -6.17 5.66
C CYS A 12 30.05 -4.92 4.77
N GLU A 13 31.10 -4.11 4.73
CA GLU A 13 31.20 -2.92 3.87
C GLU A 13 31.09 -3.30 2.38
N ALA A 14 31.70 -4.41 1.96
CA ALA A 14 31.60 -4.90 0.59
C ALA A 14 30.17 -5.35 0.22
N ILE A 15 29.46 -6.00 1.14
CA ILE A 15 28.06 -6.40 0.95
C ILE A 15 27.15 -5.16 0.86
N VAL A 16 27.33 -4.18 1.75
CA VAL A 16 26.56 -2.92 1.73
C VAL A 16 26.80 -2.17 0.40
N PHE A 17 28.04 -2.10 -0.07
CA PHE A 17 28.38 -1.45 -1.35
C PHE A 17 27.73 -2.15 -2.56
N VAL A 18 27.70 -3.49 -2.57
CA VAL A 18 27.02 -4.26 -3.64
C VAL A 18 25.51 -4.06 -3.60
N VAL A 19 24.91 -4.04 -2.41
CA VAL A 19 23.46 -3.79 -2.25
C VAL A 19 23.09 -2.38 -2.73
N ASP A 20 23.89 -1.36 -2.39
CA ASP A 20 23.63 0.03 -2.80
C ASP A 20 23.90 0.30 -4.29
N HIS A 21 24.97 -0.24 -4.87
CA HIS A 21 25.33 0.05 -6.27
C HIS A 21 24.65 -0.87 -7.30
N VAL A 22 24.31 -2.11 -6.95
CA VAL A 22 23.64 -3.05 -7.88
C VAL A 22 22.12 -2.96 -7.77
N MET A 23 21.58 -2.51 -6.63
CA MET A 23 20.14 -2.39 -6.43
C MET A 23 19.75 -1.02 -5.82
N PRO A 24 19.67 0.06 -6.62
CA PRO A 24 19.21 1.37 -6.15
C PRO A 24 17.74 1.40 -5.66
N ARG A 25 17.08 0.24 -5.60
CA ARG A 25 15.68 0.07 -5.17
C ARG A 25 15.54 -0.54 -3.77
N VAL A 26 16.63 -1.08 -3.19
CA VAL A 26 16.62 -1.79 -1.90
C VAL A 26 16.80 -0.84 -0.70
N SER A 27 17.42 0.32 -0.91
CA SER A 27 17.55 1.38 0.12
C SER A 27 16.18 1.78 0.73
N LYS A 28 15.10 1.74 -0.06
CA LYS A 28 13.74 2.02 0.44
C LYS A 28 13.15 0.92 1.34
N TYR A 29 13.64 -0.30 1.26
CA TYR A 29 13.14 -1.44 2.03
C TYR A 29 14.00 -1.75 3.26
N TRP A 30 15.28 -1.39 3.23
CA TRP A 30 16.18 -1.55 4.37
C TRP A 30 15.92 -0.58 5.52
N LEU A 31 15.43 0.64 5.23
CA LEU A 31 15.12 1.61 6.29
C LEU A 31 13.86 1.27 7.11
N HIS A 32 13.15 0.17 6.79
CA HIS A 32 11.93 -0.24 7.49
C HIS A 32 12.10 -1.45 8.41
N TRP A 33 13.29 -2.09 8.45
CA TRP A 33 13.47 -3.35 9.18
C TRP A 33 14.05 -3.20 10.60
N GLU A 34 14.26 -1.97 11.10
CA GLU A 34 14.92 -1.77 12.41
C GLU A 34 14.14 -0.83 13.34
N THR A 35 12.82 -1.02 13.45
CA THR A 35 12.03 -0.35 14.49
C THR A 35 10.94 -1.28 15.01
N GLU A 36 11.37 -2.39 15.59
CA GLU A 36 10.57 -3.14 16.56
C GLU A 36 11.31 -3.10 17.90
N SER A 37 11.53 -1.88 18.40
CA SER A 37 11.84 -1.61 19.81
C SER A 37 10.74 -0.71 20.36
N GLU A 38 10.14 -1.13 21.45
CA GLU A 38 8.99 -0.54 22.13
C GLU A 38 9.25 0.94 22.50
N ASP A 39 8.89 1.87 21.62
CA ASP A 39 8.80 3.28 21.96
C ASP A 39 7.40 3.56 22.51
N LEU A 40 7.35 3.92 23.80
CA LEU A 40 6.18 4.48 24.47
C LEU A 40 5.71 5.72 23.71
N GLY A 41 4.69 5.53 22.87
CA GLY A 41 4.16 6.59 22.01
C GLY A 41 3.59 7.79 22.78
N PRO A 42 3.36 8.92 22.10
CA PRO A 42 2.85 10.15 22.72
C PRO A 42 1.46 9.93 23.35
N ILE A 43 1.27 10.46 24.56
CA ILE A 43 0.07 10.38 25.42
C ILE A 43 -1.16 11.07 24.80
N ILE A 44 -0.98 11.70 23.63
CA ILE A 44 -2.02 12.45 22.91
C ILE A 44 -2.55 11.55 21.79
N PRO A 45 -3.84 11.16 21.79
CA PRO A 45 -4.40 10.34 20.73
C PRO A 45 -4.31 11.09 19.41
N GLN A 46 -3.45 10.62 18.50
CA GLN A 46 -3.42 11.07 17.11
C GLN A 46 -4.78 10.73 16.49
N LYS A 47 -5.60 11.76 16.26
CA LYS A 47 -6.88 11.62 15.59
C LYS A 47 -6.61 11.06 14.19
N LYS A 48 -6.84 9.75 14.02
CA LYS A 48 -6.61 9.00 12.78
C LYS A 48 -7.20 9.76 11.58
N THR A 49 -6.35 10.01 10.58
CA THR A 49 -6.65 10.57 9.24
C THR A 49 -7.55 9.66 8.39
N THR A 50 -8.51 8.96 9.00
CA THR A 50 -9.49 8.12 8.30
C THR A 50 -10.70 8.94 7.83
N GLU A 51 -10.90 10.13 8.41
CA GLU A 51 -12.10 10.96 8.20
C GLU A 51 -12.24 11.57 6.79
N ASN A 52 -11.22 11.53 5.92
CA ASN A 52 -11.25 12.21 4.61
C ASN A 52 -11.12 11.30 3.38
N ILE A 53 -11.23 9.97 3.53
CA ILE A 53 -11.12 9.04 2.40
C ILE A 53 -12.44 8.93 1.62
N ASN A 54 -13.57 8.95 2.32
CA ASN A 54 -14.89 8.79 1.70
C ASN A 54 -15.22 9.95 0.75
N SER A 55 -14.89 11.19 1.13
CA SER A 55 -15.06 12.40 0.30
C SER A 55 -14.19 12.34 -0.95
N ARG A 56 -12.92 11.95 -0.81
CA ARG A 56 -11.99 11.73 -1.92
C ARG A 56 -12.48 10.63 -2.85
N LEU A 57 -12.99 9.53 -2.29
CA LEU A 57 -13.53 8.42 -3.08
C LEU A 57 -14.73 8.88 -3.93
N GLN A 58 -15.63 9.70 -3.38
CA GLN A 58 -16.74 10.27 -4.14
C GLN A 58 -16.25 11.16 -5.30
N LEU A 59 -15.17 11.92 -5.13
CA LEU A 59 -14.57 12.71 -6.21
C LEU A 59 -13.97 11.82 -7.30
N VAL A 60 -13.19 10.80 -6.93
CA VAL A 60 -12.65 9.80 -7.88
C VAL A 60 -13.77 9.15 -8.68
N MET A 61 -14.92 8.86 -8.05
CA MET A 61 -16.07 8.25 -8.73
C MET A 61 -16.74 9.19 -9.74
N ARG A 62 -16.60 10.51 -9.58
CA ARG A 62 -17.18 11.52 -10.49
C ARG A 62 -16.25 11.86 -11.66
N SER A 63 -14.99 12.18 -11.37
CA SER A 63 -14.02 12.68 -12.36
C SER A 63 -13.03 11.62 -12.85
N GLY A 64 -12.81 10.57 -12.06
CA GLY A 64 -11.76 9.58 -12.29
C GLY A 64 -12.23 8.33 -13.03
N LYS A 65 -11.31 7.37 -13.14
CA LYS A 65 -11.56 6.04 -13.70
C LYS A 65 -11.24 4.98 -12.65
N VAL A 66 -12.22 4.16 -12.33
CA VAL A 66 -12.10 3.07 -11.36
C VAL A 66 -12.46 1.73 -12.00
N ALA A 67 -11.86 0.66 -11.51
CA ALA A 67 -12.31 -0.70 -11.77
C ALA A 67 -12.82 -1.31 -10.47
N LEU A 68 -14.01 -1.91 -10.51
CA LEU A 68 -14.68 -2.44 -9.33
C LEU A 68 -14.68 -3.98 -9.37
N GLY A 69 -14.38 -4.59 -8.23
CA GLY A 69 -14.40 -6.03 -8.04
C GLY A 69 -13.06 -6.71 -8.34
N TYR A 70 -12.93 -7.94 -7.84
CA TYR A 70 -11.70 -8.71 -7.86
C TYR A 70 -11.20 -9.01 -9.29
N LYS A 71 -12.06 -9.56 -10.18
CA LYS A 71 -11.65 -9.92 -11.55
C LYS A 71 -11.11 -8.72 -12.35
N GLN A 72 -11.73 -7.56 -12.20
CA GLN A 72 -11.28 -6.33 -12.86
C GLN A 72 -10.00 -5.79 -12.24
N THR A 73 -9.90 -5.81 -10.91
CA THR A 73 -8.69 -5.41 -10.19
C THR A 73 -7.49 -6.25 -10.61
N MET A 74 -7.65 -7.57 -10.68
CA MET A 74 -6.60 -8.50 -11.14
C MET A 74 -6.21 -8.29 -12.60
N LYS A 75 -7.14 -7.87 -13.47
CA LYS A 75 -6.82 -7.49 -14.84
C LYS A 75 -6.02 -6.19 -14.89
N ALA A 76 -6.39 -5.20 -14.07
CA ALA A 76 -5.71 -3.92 -14.00
C ALA A 76 -4.29 -4.02 -13.41
N LEU A 77 -4.13 -4.81 -12.34
CA LEU A 77 -2.83 -5.10 -11.71
C LEU A 77 -1.90 -5.81 -12.70
N ARG A 78 -2.37 -6.86 -13.39
CA ARG A 78 -1.57 -7.55 -14.42
C ARG A 78 -1.22 -6.67 -15.62
N ALA A 79 -2.08 -5.73 -15.98
CA ALA A 79 -1.81 -4.75 -17.03
C ALA A 79 -0.96 -3.56 -16.55
N ASN A 80 -0.60 -3.51 -15.26
CA ASN A 80 0.12 -2.42 -14.61
C ASN A 80 -0.52 -1.04 -14.82
N LYS A 81 -1.86 -0.99 -14.87
CA LYS A 81 -2.65 0.25 -15.03
C LYS A 81 -3.24 0.74 -13.70
N ALA A 82 -3.07 -0.02 -12.63
CA ALA A 82 -3.56 0.31 -11.30
C ALA A 82 -2.64 1.35 -10.66
N LYS A 83 -3.20 2.48 -10.21
CA LYS A 83 -2.48 3.50 -9.44
C LYS A 83 -2.63 3.29 -7.93
N MET A 84 -3.75 2.70 -7.50
CA MET A 84 -4.04 2.35 -6.11
C MET A 84 -5.05 1.21 -6.06
N VAL A 85 -4.97 0.40 -5.00
CA VAL A 85 -5.97 -0.64 -4.69
C VAL A 85 -6.56 -0.38 -3.31
N LEU A 86 -7.88 -0.46 -3.19
CA LEU A 86 -8.58 -0.43 -1.91
C LEU A 86 -9.21 -1.79 -1.62
N ILE A 87 -9.04 -2.25 -0.38
CA ILE A 87 -9.56 -3.53 0.10
C ILE A 87 -10.45 -3.25 1.31
N ALA A 88 -11.70 -3.74 1.28
CA ALA A 88 -12.61 -3.66 2.42
C ALA A 88 -12.17 -4.58 3.57
N ALA A 89 -12.44 -4.19 4.81
CA ALA A 89 -12.00 -4.91 6.00
C ALA A 89 -12.54 -6.34 6.09
N ASN A 90 -13.74 -6.60 5.57
CA ASN A 90 -14.40 -7.91 5.61
C ASN A 90 -14.08 -8.82 4.41
N THR A 91 -13.07 -8.48 3.59
CA THR A 91 -12.66 -9.32 2.46
C THR A 91 -12.02 -10.62 2.95
N PRO A 92 -12.38 -11.80 2.40
CA PRO A 92 -11.79 -13.07 2.82
C PRO A 92 -10.25 -13.04 2.75
N ALA A 93 -9.60 -13.61 3.77
CA ALA A 93 -8.14 -13.53 3.91
C ALA A 93 -7.37 -14.03 2.68
N LEU A 94 -7.83 -15.11 2.04
CA LEU A 94 -7.22 -15.65 0.83
C LEU A 94 -7.23 -14.66 -0.35
N VAL A 95 -8.34 -13.94 -0.54
CA VAL A 95 -8.48 -12.96 -1.63
C VAL A 95 -7.68 -11.70 -1.30
N LYS A 96 -7.68 -11.30 -0.04
CA LYS A 96 -6.91 -10.16 0.46
C LYS A 96 -5.41 -10.37 0.22
N SER A 97 -4.86 -11.51 0.65
CA SER A 97 -3.44 -11.82 0.48
C SER A 97 -3.04 -11.95 -1.00
N GLU A 98 -3.91 -12.51 -1.83
CA GLU A 98 -3.66 -12.59 -3.27
C GLU A 98 -3.58 -11.19 -3.90
N VAL A 99 -4.55 -10.31 -3.62
CA VAL A 99 -4.55 -8.95 -4.18
C VAL A 99 -3.36 -8.13 -3.67
N GLU A 100 -2.99 -8.26 -2.39
CA GLU A 100 -1.80 -7.64 -1.82
C GLU A 100 -0.52 -8.12 -2.51
N TYR A 101 -0.40 -9.43 -2.74
CA TYR A 101 0.74 -10.03 -3.43
C TYR A 101 0.91 -9.45 -4.84
N TYR A 102 -0.17 -9.40 -5.63
CA TYR A 102 -0.10 -8.81 -6.98
C TYR A 102 0.15 -7.30 -6.95
N SER A 103 -0.38 -6.59 -5.95
CA SER A 103 -0.14 -5.15 -5.78
C SER A 103 1.32 -4.86 -5.45
N MET A 104 1.95 -5.71 -4.64
CA MET A 104 3.38 -5.62 -4.31
C MET A 104 4.25 -5.81 -5.55
N LEU A 105 3.95 -6.82 -6.39
CA LEU A 105 4.65 -7.04 -7.65
C LEU A 105 4.50 -5.85 -8.61
N ALA A 106 3.29 -5.28 -8.70
CA ALA A 106 2.98 -4.11 -9.51
C ALA A 106 3.45 -2.78 -8.87
N LYS A 107 4.00 -2.81 -7.65
CA LYS A 107 4.41 -1.61 -6.87
C LYS A 107 3.29 -0.59 -6.73
N THR A 108 2.07 -1.09 -6.57
CA THR A 108 0.86 -0.26 -6.40
C THR A 108 0.53 -0.18 -4.91
N PRO A 109 0.26 1.03 -4.35
CA PRO A 109 -0.14 1.18 -2.96
C PRO A 109 -1.48 0.50 -2.69
N VAL A 110 -1.56 -0.24 -1.58
CA VAL A 110 -2.77 -0.88 -1.09
C VAL A 110 -3.27 -0.13 0.14
N HIS A 111 -4.53 0.29 0.11
CA HIS A 111 -5.18 0.94 1.24
C HIS A 111 -6.26 0.04 1.84
N HIS A 112 -6.11 -0.31 3.12
CA HIS A 112 -7.14 -1.04 3.87
C HIS A 112 -8.24 -0.09 4.30
N PHE A 113 -9.40 -0.25 3.70
CA PHE A 113 -10.59 0.49 4.10
C PHE A 113 -11.14 -0.09 5.40
N ALA A 114 -11.34 0.76 6.40
CA ALA A 114 -11.81 0.36 7.73
C ALA A 114 -13.26 -0.19 7.73
N GLY A 115 -14.07 0.17 6.74
CA GLY A 115 -15.45 -0.29 6.61
C GLY A 115 -15.60 -1.64 5.91
N SER A 116 -16.83 -2.14 5.93
CA SER A 116 -17.24 -3.34 5.22
C SER A 116 -17.39 -3.11 3.72
N ASN A 117 -17.57 -4.18 2.96
CA ASN A 117 -17.88 -4.13 1.53
C ASN A 117 -19.18 -3.37 1.18
N ASN A 118 -20.14 -3.28 2.11
CA ASN A 118 -21.35 -2.47 1.94
C ASN A 118 -21.03 -0.98 2.10
N ASP A 119 -20.19 -0.64 3.08
CA ASP A 119 -19.76 0.74 3.32
C ASP A 119 -18.91 1.25 2.16
N LEU A 120 -18.01 0.42 1.63
CA LEU A 120 -17.20 0.77 0.47
C LEU A 120 -18.07 0.97 -0.79
N GLY A 121 -19.07 0.12 -1.01
CA GLY A 121 -20.03 0.29 -2.11
C GLY A 121 -20.81 1.60 -1.99
N THR A 122 -21.28 1.92 -0.79
CA THR A 122 -22.02 3.16 -0.49
C THR A 122 -21.13 4.39 -0.64
N ALA A 123 -19.88 4.34 -0.17
CA ALA A 123 -18.90 5.40 -0.35
C ALA A 123 -18.58 5.66 -1.83
N CYS A 124 -18.61 4.62 -2.66
CA CYS A 124 -18.49 4.73 -4.11
C CYS A 124 -19.78 5.22 -4.82
N GLY A 125 -20.89 5.39 -4.10
CA GLY A 125 -22.20 5.71 -4.70
C GLY A 125 -22.80 4.57 -5.52
N LYS A 126 -22.50 3.32 -5.18
CA LYS A 126 -23.02 2.12 -5.86
C LYS A 126 -23.97 1.35 -4.94
N TYR A 127 -25.11 0.93 -5.48
CA TYR A 127 -26.12 0.12 -4.76
C TYR A 127 -25.77 -1.36 -4.64
N PHE A 128 -24.51 -1.74 -4.84
CA PHE A 128 -24.02 -3.11 -4.70
C PHE A 128 -22.75 -3.13 -3.85
N ARG A 129 -22.54 -4.24 -3.14
CA ARG A 129 -21.35 -4.45 -2.31
C ARG A 129 -20.07 -4.49 -3.16
N VAL A 130 -19.03 -3.81 -2.68
CA VAL A 130 -17.71 -3.79 -3.32
C VAL A 130 -16.67 -4.23 -2.28
N GLY A 131 -16.03 -5.37 -2.49
CA GLY A 131 -14.97 -5.84 -1.59
C GLY A 131 -13.58 -5.30 -1.94
N VAL A 132 -13.31 -5.18 -3.24
CA VAL A 132 -12.03 -4.70 -3.76
C VAL A 132 -12.31 -3.73 -4.89
N MET A 133 -11.56 -2.64 -4.93
CA MET A 133 -11.56 -1.71 -6.05
C MET A 133 -10.16 -1.23 -6.37
N THR A 134 -9.96 -0.80 -7.61
CA THR A 134 -8.73 -0.17 -8.04
C THR A 134 -9.00 1.17 -8.69
N VAL A 135 -8.16 2.15 -8.35
CA VAL A 135 -8.13 3.46 -9.00
C VAL A 135 -7.17 3.35 -10.17
N LEU A 136 -7.70 3.50 -11.39
CA LEU A 136 -6.90 3.59 -12.62
C LEU A 136 -6.50 5.04 -12.87
N ASP A 137 -7.40 5.96 -12.57
CA ASP A 137 -7.16 7.38 -12.65
C ASP A 137 -7.89 8.14 -11.55
N ALA A 138 -7.18 9.02 -10.86
CA ALA A 138 -7.70 9.73 -9.69
C ALA A 138 -8.55 10.95 -10.06
N GLY A 139 -8.44 11.45 -11.31
CA GLY A 139 -9.07 12.70 -11.72
C GLY A 139 -8.61 13.85 -10.83
N ASP A 140 -9.58 14.61 -10.30
CA ASP A 140 -9.32 15.78 -9.45
C ASP A 140 -9.10 15.44 -7.97
N SER A 141 -9.14 14.15 -7.60
CA SER A 141 -9.01 13.72 -6.21
C SER A 141 -7.56 13.46 -5.82
N ASP A 142 -7.13 14.05 -4.70
CA ASP A 142 -5.83 13.79 -4.07
C ASP A 142 -5.76 12.44 -3.29
N ILE A 143 -6.50 11.42 -3.74
CA ILE A 143 -6.55 10.13 -3.03
C ILE A 143 -5.20 9.42 -3.01
N LEU A 144 -4.37 9.65 -4.04
CA LEU A 144 -3.08 8.99 -4.21
C LEU A 144 -1.99 9.54 -3.27
N ARG A 145 -2.16 10.75 -2.72
CA ARG A 145 -1.17 11.39 -1.84
C ARG A 145 -1.23 10.86 -0.39
N SER A 146 -2.35 10.30 0.04
CA SER A 146 -2.53 9.81 1.42
C SER A 146 -1.90 8.46 1.72
N THR A 147 -1.24 7.82 0.76
CA THR A 147 -0.70 6.45 0.92
C THR A 147 0.82 6.41 0.77
N SER A 148 1.48 7.57 0.79
CA SER A 148 2.93 7.71 0.71
C SER A 148 3.60 8.02 2.06
N GLU A 149 2.93 7.69 3.16
CA GLU A 149 3.48 7.74 4.52
C GLU A 149 3.55 6.32 5.07
#